data_AF-A0A2N2YZL0-F1
#
_entry.id   AF-A0A2N2YZL0-F1
#
_cell.length_a   1.000
_cell.length_b   1.000
_cell.length_c   1.000
_cell.angle_alpha   90.00
_cell.angle_beta   90.00
_cell.angle_gamma   90.00
#
_symmetry.space_group_name_H-M   'P 1'
#
loop_
_entity.id
_entity.type
_entity.pdbx_description
1 polymer ?
#
loop_
_entity_poly.entity_id
_entity_poly.type
_entity_poly.pdbx_seq_one_letter_code
_entity_poly.pdbx_strand_id
1 'polypeptide(L)'
;FAAGDRTTASATSSIALGRLVTANQWCAVAIGTNSLASETNAIALGSFSQATGNASMAIGHQNLSSGIASVSLGVGLESSGTWSLATGVESKSSGEASTAMGYRTEAVGNYSTAIGYENEATGEYSLAGGKWTVAQGKNSLAFSEGGGSIGDFSFSLGYVSAAMGKYSVAIGDMVSALSYSSFVFGRNNIVSGNQNEWIDTDPLFVLGNGIPYGSPSNALTVLKNGNMGIGVSSPTQKLQVSGNATVTGTVTATEFIGDVSGDISGTVNELTMGKVNLTTTGIIASTNGGFTLQWDSSTKTINLNNTSGGSYCHIWFKGQKGATNIGESYVTNDTEVLIDKNIEDGYGYEIHFGDAQGGNSYCSVVVQYSLTNNRLIGHYTKF
;
A
#
# COMPACT_ATOMS: atom_id res chain seq x y z
N PHE A 1 37.08 -43.68 33.21
CA PHE A 1 38.03 -42.94 34.06
C PHE A 1 37.25 -41.99 34.95
N ALA A 2 37.39 -42.09 36.27
CA ALA A 2 36.72 -41.20 37.22
C ALA A 2 37.78 -40.55 38.12
N ALA A 3 37.73 -39.23 38.29
CA ALA A 3 38.61 -38.50 39.19
C ALA A 3 37.90 -37.33 39.88
N GLY A 4 38.06 -37.24 41.21
CA GLY A 4 37.50 -36.20 42.06
C GLY A 4 36.46 -36.69 43.07
N ASP A 5 35.86 -35.77 43.83
CA ASP A 5 34.96 -36.08 44.95
C ASP A 5 33.56 -36.47 44.47
N ARG A 6 33.05 -37.62 44.92
CA ARG A 6 31.71 -38.14 44.56
C ARG A 6 31.47 -38.16 43.04
N THR A 7 32.45 -38.66 42.30
CA THR A 7 32.45 -38.71 40.83
C THR A 7 32.36 -40.15 40.32
N THR A 8 31.48 -40.40 39.35
CA THR A 8 31.15 -41.73 38.82
C THR A 8 31.33 -41.78 37.31
N ALA A 9 32.12 -42.75 36.84
CA ALA A 9 32.24 -43.14 35.43
C ALA A 9 32.06 -44.67 35.34
N SER A 10 30.84 -45.14 35.09
CA SER A 10 30.47 -46.57 35.26
C SER A 10 30.51 -47.41 33.99
N ALA A 11 30.41 -46.79 32.81
CA ALA A 11 30.38 -47.51 31.53
C ALA A 11 31.72 -47.51 30.80
N THR A 12 31.87 -48.40 29.82
CA THR A 12 33.06 -48.50 28.97
C THR A 12 33.35 -47.18 28.27
N SER A 13 34.63 -46.79 28.24
CA SER A 13 35.12 -45.54 27.63
C SER A 13 34.51 -44.25 28.19
N SER A 14 33.84 -44.30 29.35
CA SER A 14 33.31 -43.09 30.01
C SER A 14 34.41 -42.30 30.74
N ILE A 15 34.28 -40.98 30.80
CA ILE A 15 35.19 -40.07 31.51
C ILE A 15 34.36 -39.17 32.43
N ALA A 16 34.73 -39.11 33.71
CA ALA A 16 34.13 -38.23 34.72
C ALA A 16 35.22 -37.50 35.52
N LEU A 17 35.23 -36.16 35.52
CA LEU A 17 36.25 -35.35 36.22
C LEU A 17 35.63 -34.17 36.97
N GLY A 18 35.78 -34.12 38.30
CA GLY A 18 35.32 -33.00 39.11
C GLY A 18 34.67 -33.42 40.43
N ARG A 19 33.79 -32.57 40.97
CA ARG A 19 32.99 -32.86 42.17
C ARG A 19 31.53 -33.12 41.79
N LEU A 20 30.93 -34.20 42.28
CA LEU A 20 29.55 -34.61 41.97
C LEU A 20 29.31 -34.85 40.47
N VAL A 21 30.27 -35.47 39.77
CA VAL A 21 30.20 -35.68 38.32
C VAL A 21 29.69 -37.07 37.98
N THR A 22 28.82 -37.18 36.98
CA THR A 22 28.24 -38.46 36.57
C THR A 22 28.37 -38.66 35.06
N ALA A 23 29.05 -39.72 34.63
CA ALA A 23 29.13 -40.19 33.24
C ALA A 23 28.81 -41.70 33.19
N ASN A 24 27.54 -42.06 32.95
CA ASN A 24 27.06 -43.42 33.22
C ASN A 24 26.92 -44.34 32.00
N GLN A 25 27.16 -43.82 30.79
CA GLN A 25 26.89 -44.55 29.54
C GLN A 25 28.11 -44.65 28.64
N TRP A 26 28.01 -45.52 27.63
CA TRP A 26 29.09 -45.81 26.70
C TRP A 26 29.60 -44.52 26.03
N CYS A 27 30.92 -44.31 26.10
CA CYS A 27 31.59 -43.11 25.56
C CYS A 27 31.07 -41.76 26.11
N ALA A 28 30.38 -41.75 27.25
CA ALA A 28 29.93 -40.50 27.89
C ALA A 28 31.11 -39.75 28.54
N VAL A 29 31.16 -38.43 28.38
CA VAL A 29 32.19 -37.57 28.97
C VAL A 29 31.52 -36.48 29.81
N ALA A 30 31.83 -36.40 31.10
CA ALA A 30 31.38 -35.35 31.99
C ALA A 30 32.56 -34.71 32.73
N ILE A 31 32.70 -33.38 32.67
CA ILE A 31 33.79 -32.65 33.33
C ILE A 31 33.25 -31.36 33.94
N GLY A 32 33.47 -31.14 35.23
CA GLY A 32 33.08 -29.92 35.94
C GLY A 32 32.09 -30.16 37.07
N THR A 33 32.06 -29.29 38.07
CA THR A 33 31.22 -29.49 39.26
C THR A 33 29.76 -29.69 38.91
N ASN A 34 29.19 -30.82 39.36
CA ASN A 34 27.79 -31.20 39.13
C ASN A 34 27.41 -31.38 37.65
N SER A 35 28.37 -31.72 36.78
CA SER A 35 28.08 -32.04 35.38
C SER A 35 27.55 -33.48 35.22
N LEU A 36 26.61 -33.68 34.30
CA LEU A 36 25.95 -34.96 34.04
C LEU A 36 25.97 -35.30 32.54
N ALA A 37 26.57 -36.44 32.18
CA ALA A 37 26.41 -37.07 30.88
C ALA A 37 25.72 -38.43 31.08
N SER A 38 24.40 -38.48 30.87
CA SER A 38 23.57 -39.65 31.24
C SER A 38 23.23 -40.57 30.08
N GLU A 39 23.62 -40.23 28.86
CA GLU A 39 23.30 -40.98 27.64
C GLU A 39 24.54 -41.39 26.84
N THR A 40 24.38 -42.39 25.95
CA THR A 40 25.49 -42.88 25.10
C THR A 40 26.02 -41.73 24.23
N ASN A 41 27.36 -41.61 24.14
CA ASN A 41 28.07 -40.54 23.43
C ASN A 41 27.77 -39.12 23.93
N ALA A 42 27.13 -38.95 25.09
CA ALA A 42 26.82 -37.62 25.62
C ALA A 42 28.08 -36.92 26.17
N ILE A 43 28.19 -35.61 25.95
CA ILE A 43 29.33 -34.79 26.39
C ILE A 43 28.81 -33.61 27.22
N ALA A 44 29.15 -33.56 28.51
CA ALA A 44 28.82 -32.47 29.42
C ALA A 44 30.10 -31.82 29.98
N LEU A 45 30.45 -30.62 29.53
CA LEU A 45 31.67 -29.91 29.95
C LEU A 45 31.30 -28.58 30.60
N GLY A 46 31.58 -28.42 31.89
CA GLY A 46 31.37 -27.21 32.67
C GLY A 46 30.37 -27.42 33.82
N SER A 47 30.32 -26.45 34.74
CA SER A 47 29.59 -26.62 35.99
C SER A 47 28.09 -26.61 35.77
N PHE A 48 27.38 -27.59 36.33
CA PHE A 48 25.93 -27.80 36.15
C PHE A 48 25.50 -28.06 34.70
N SER A 49 26.44 -28.43 33.82
CA SER A 49 26.13 -28.81 32.44
C SER A 49 25.54 -30.22 32.39
N GLN A 50 24.44 -30.41 31.67
CA GLN A 50 23.68 -31.66 31.61
C GLN A 50 23.45 -32.06 30.15
N ALA A 51 24.10 -33.15 29.72
CA ALA A 51 23.87 -33.81 28.44
C ALA A 51 23.10 -35.11 28.69
N THR A 52 21.79 -35.05 28.49
CA THR A 52 20.84 -36.14 28.83
C THR A 52 20.13 -36.73 27.62
N GLY A 53 20.50 -36.31 26.40
CA GLY A 53 20.07 -36.91 25.14
C GLY A 53 21.16 -37.80 24.54
N ASN A 54 20.77 -38.83 23.79
CA ASN A 54 21.72 -39.66 23.06
C ASN A 54 22.57 -38.81 22.11
N ALA A 55 23.90 -38.94 22.18
CA ALA A 55 24.86 -38.13 21.42
C ALA A 55 24.71 -36.60 21.62
N SER A 56 24.12 -36.14 22.73
CA SER A 56 23.98 -34.71 23.01
C SER A 56 25.26 -34.09 23.58
N MET A 57 25.40 -32.77 23.45
CA MET A 57 26.58 -32.04 23.88
C MET A 57 26.21 -30.74 24.60
N ALA A 58 26.54 -30.64 25.89
CA ALA A 58 26.32 -29.46 26.71
C ALA A 58 27.68 -28.90 27.19
N ILE A 59 28.13 -27.76 26.64
CA ILE A 59 29.41 -27.13 26.98
C ILE A 59 29.20 -25.72 27.53
N GLY A 60 29.61 -25.50 28.78
CA GLY A 60 29.53 -24.25 29.51
C GLY A 60 28.83 -24.40 30.86
N HIS A 61 28.11 -23.37 31.30
CA HIS A 61 27.52 -23.31 32.65
C HIS A 61 26.01 -23.45 32.60
N GLN A 62 25.44 -24.36 33.41
CA GLN A 62 23.98 -24.54 33.53
C GLN A 62 23.26 -24.83 32.20
N ASN A 63 23.92 -25.50 31.26
CA ASN A 63 23.27 -25.92 30.01
C ASN A 63 22.54 -27.25 30.19
N LEU A 64 21.45 -27.43 29.45
CA LEU A 64 20.68 -28.67 29.35
C LEU A 64 20.49 -29.07 27.89
N SER A 65 21.18 -30.12 27.45
CA SER A 65 21.00 -30.73 26.12
C SER A 65 20.32 -32.08 26.26
N SER A 66 18.98 -32.09 26.20
CA SER A 66 18.14 -33.27 26.42
C SER A 66 17.61 -33.91 25.14
N GLY A 67 17.64 -33.20 24.00
CA GLY A 67 17.28 -33.77 22.71
C GLY A 67 18.35 -34.74 22.17
N ILE A 68 17.95 -35.70 21.34
CA ILE A 68 18.89 -36.59 20.65
C ILE A 68 19.76 -35.76 19.71
N ALA A 69 21.08 -35.95 19.80
CA ALA A 69 22.08 -35.19 19.04
C ALA A 69 21.90 -33.66 19.13
N SER A 70 21.36 -33.19 20.26
CA SER A 70 21.23 -31.76 20.57
C SER A 70 22.53 -31.16 21.09
N VAL A 71 22.73 -29.87 20.87
CA VAL A 71 23.98 -29.18 21.23
C VAL A 71 23.68 -27.86 21.92
N SER A 72 24.22 -27.64 23.12
CA SER A 72 24.16 -26.38 23.86
C SER A 72 25.56 -25.85 24.17
N LEU A 73 25.94 -24.67 23.65
CA LEU A 73 27.26 -24.06 23.81
C LEU A 73 27.17 -22.64 24.42
N GLY A 74 27.41 -22.49 25.73
CA GLY A 74 27.26 -21.18 26.39
C GLY A 74 26.80 -21.24 27.85
N VAL A 75 25.89 -20.36 28.25
CA VAL A 75 25.43 -20.24 29.65
C VAL A 75 23.90 -20.26 29.74
N GLY A 76 23.35 -21.15 30.57
CA GLY A 76 21.91 -21.21 30.84
C GLY A 76 21.07 -21.64 29.63
N LEU A 77 21.64 -22.44 28.73
CA LEU A 77 20.98 -22.84 27.48
C LEU A 77 20.13 -24.10 27.64
N GLU A 78 19.07 -24.21 26.85
CA GLU A 78 18.25 -25.44 26.76
C GLU A 78 18.12 -25.90 25.29
N SER A 79 18.58 -27.11 24.98
CA SER A 79 18.39 -27.76 23.68
C SER A 79 17.61 -29.07 23.86
N SER A 80 16.28 -28.98 23.79
CA SER A 80 15.36 -30.08 24.03
C SER A 80 14.83 -30.76 22.76
N GLY A 81 14.97 -30.10 21.60
CA GLY A 81 14.62 -30.70 20.30
C GLY A 81 15.66 -31.70 19.80
N THR A 82 15.23 -32.74 19.09
CA THR A 82 16.14 -33.62 18.33
C THR A 82 16.90 -32.80 17.29
N TRP A 83 18.22 -33.00 17.16
CA TRP A 83 19.11 -32.23 16.27
C TRP A 83 19.13 -30.71 16.52
N SER A 84 18.67 -30.26 17.69
CA SER A 84 18.60 -28.83 18.00
C SER A 84 19.96 -28.23 18.40
N LEU A 85 20.14 -26.94 18.16
CA LEU A 85 21.34 -26.19 18.53
C LEU A 85 20.96 -24.94 19.33
N ALA A 86 21.45 -24.81 20.56
CA ALA A 86 21.44 -23.55 21.30
C ALA A 86 22.87 -23.04 21.50
N THR A 87 23.10 -21.74 21.31
CA THR A 87 24.39 -21.09 21.62
C THR A 87 24.19 -19.66 22.14
N GLY A 88 25.08 -19.21 23.01
CA GLY A 88 25.03 -17.89 23.64
C GLY A 88 24.61 -17.94 25.11
N VAL A 89 23.58 -17.18 25.49
CA VAL A 89 23.16 -17.01 26.89
C VAL A 89 21.65 -17.07 27.01
N GLU A 90 21.14 -17.93 27.90
CA GLU A 90 19.71 -18.05 28.23
C GLU A 90 18.80 -18.36 27.02
N SER A 91 19.34 -18.94 25.94
CA SER A 91 18.58 -19.31 24.73
C SER A 91 18.05 -20.75 24.77
N LYS A 92 16.91 -20.97 24.11
CA LYS A 92 16.18 -22.23 24.07
C LYS A 92 15.90 -22.71 22.65
N SER A 93 16.24 -23.95 22.35
CA SER A 93 15.97 -24.62 21.08
C SER A 93 15.15 -25.89 21.35
N SER A 94 13.82 -25.79 21.23
CA SER A 94 12.90 -26.88 21.60
C SER A 94 12.25 -27.59 20.41
N GLY A 95 12.25 -26.98 19.23
CA GLY A 95 11.76 -27.63 18.01
C GLY A 95 12.74 -28.69 17.47
N GLU A 96 12.25 -29.70 16.75
CA GLU A 96 13.10 -30.62 15.99
C GLU A 96 13.93 -29.83 14.97
N ALA A 97 15.24 -30.11 14.88
CA ALA A 97 16.19 -29.42 14.01
C ALA A 97 16.15 -27.87 14.14
N SER A 98 15.74 -27.37 15.31
CA SER A 98 15.70 -25.93 15.58
C SER A 98 17.08 -25.36 15.90
N THR A 99 17.26 -24.05 15.70
CA THR A 99 18.50 -23.34 16.08
C THR A 99 18.18 -22.05 16.82
N ALA A 100 18.69 -21.91 18.05
CA ALA A 100 18.62 -20.69 18.85
C ALA A 100 20.02 -20.13 19.11
N MET A 101 20.29 -18.89 18.69
CA MET A 101 21.63 -18.27 18.78
C MET A 101 21.55 -16.84 19.28
N GLY A 102 22.15 -16.56 20.43
CA GLY A 102 22.27 -15.19 20.96
C GLY A 102 21.92 -15.08 22.43
N TYR A 103 21.18 -14.03 22.80
CA TYR A 103 20.74 -13.80 24.18
C TYR A 103 19.21 -13.95 24.26
N ARG A 104 18.74 -14.91 25.07
CA ARG A 104 17.30 -15.16 25.30
C ARG A 104 16.49 -15.41 24.03
N THR A 105 17.06 -16.09 23.04
CA THR A 105 16.32 -16.45 21.82
C THR A 105 15.64 -17.80 21.99
N GLU A 106 14.42 -17.94 21.47
CA GLU A 106 13.63 -19.16 21.55
C GLU A 106 13.25 -19.68 20.15
N ALA A 107 13.77 -20.85 19.77
CA ALA A 107 13.41 -21.55 18.54
C ALA A 107 12.50 -22.74 18.89
N VAL A 108 11.20 -22.51 18.81
CA VAL A 108 10.16 -23.44 19.29
C VAL A 108 9.59 -24.30 18.17
N GLY A 109 9.42 -23.75 16.98
CA GLY A 109 8.89 -24.50 15.83
C GLY A 109 9.88 -25.54 15.31
N ASN A 110 9.38 -26.63 14.72
CA ASN A 110 10.25 -27.57 14.01
C ASN A 110 10.91 -26.88 12.82
N TYR A 111 12.20 -27.14 12.61
CA TYR A 111 13.05 -26.52 11.60
C TYR A 111 13.13 -24.99 11.72
N SER A 112 12.78 -24.43 12.88
CA SER A 112 12.81 -22.99 13.12
C SER A 112 14.21 -22.49 13.47
N THR A 113 14.44 -21.20 13.29
CA THR A 113 15.70 -20.55 13.66
C THR A 113 15.42 -19.21 14.32
N ALA A 114 15.99 -18.97 15.50
CA ALA A 114 15.93 -17.69 16.22
C ALA A 114 17.35 -17.18 16.48
N ILE A 115 17.69 -15.97 15.98
CA ILE A 115 19.05 -15.41 16.07
C ILE A 115 19.00 -13.94 16.53
N GLY A 116 19.70 -13.59 17.60
CA GLY A 116 19.82 -12.20 18.08
C GLY A 116 19.50 -12.03 19.56
N TYR A 117 18.62 -11.06 19.89
CA TYR A 117 18.28 -10.69 21.26
C TYR A 117 16.78 -10.82 21.49
N GLU A 118 16.35 -11.70 22.40
CA GLU A 118 14.94 -11.87 22.79
C GLU A 118 14.00 -12.09 21.58
N ASN A 119 14.40 -12.97 20.65
CA ASN A 119 13.59 -13.34 19.48
C ASN A 119 12.92 -14.70 19.67
N GLU A 120 11.73 -14.87 19.09
CA GLU A 120 10.93 -16.08 19.21
C GLU A 120 10.50 -16.59 17.82
N ALA A 121 10.93 -17.80 17.45
CA ALA A 121 10.56 -18.48 16.21
C ALA A 121 9.65 -19.67 16.53
N THR A 122 8.33 -19.47 16.55
CA THR A 122 7.35 -20.50 16.93
C THR A 122 6.73 -21.23 15.73
N GLY A 123 6.75 -20.63 14.55
CA GLY A 123 6.26 -21.27 13.33
C GLY A 123 7.15 -22.42 12.86
N GLU A 124 6.57 -23.45 12.27
CA GLU A 124 7.33 -24.49 11.55
C GLU A 124 8.08 -23.84 10.37
N TYR A 125 9.36 -24.17 10.19
CA TYR A 125 10.26 -23.54 9.19
C TYR A 125 10.37 -22.00 9.31
N SER A 126 10.09 -21.43 10.49
CA SER A 126 10.18 -19.98 10.70
C SER A 126 11.60 -19.50 10.97
N LEU A 127 11.87 -18.23 10.67
CA LEU A 127 13.12 -17.55 10.99
C LEU A 127 12.83 -16.22 11.68
N ALA A 128 13.28 -16.06 12.94
CA ALA A 128 13.22 -14.81 13.69
C ALA A 128 14.63 -14.25 13.91
N GLY A 129 14.91 -13.07 13.35
CA GLY A 129 16.18 -12.37 13.44
C GLY A 129 16.01 -10.94 13.94
N GLY A 130 17.03 -10.40 14.62
CA GLY A 130 17.04 -9.00 15.09
C GLY A 130 16.89 -8.89 16.60
N LYS A 131 15.93 -8.09 17.06
CA LYS A 131 15.69 -7.83 18.48
C LYS A 131 14.19 -7.80 18.78
N TRP A 132 13.71 -8.49 19.82
CA TRP A 132 12.28 -8.51 20.17
C TRP A 132 11.37 -8.90 18.99
N THR A 133 11.82 -9.82 18.13
CA THR A 133 11.10 -10.23 16.92
C THR A 133 10.41 -11.56 17.11
N VAL A 134 9.19 -11.68 16.57
CA VAL A 134 8.40 -12.91 16.63
C VAL A 134 8.06 -13.43 15.23
N ALA A 135 8.49 -14.66 14.91
CA ALA A 135 8.11 -15.38 13.69
C ALA A 135 7.14 -16.53 14.05
N GLN A 136 5.84 -16.27 13.92
CA GLN A 136 4.75 -17.16 14.36
C GLN A 136 4.16 -18.00 13.21
N GLY A 137 4.08 -17.44 12.01
CA GLY A 137 3.49 -18.14 10.87
C GLY A 137 4.35 -19.31 10.41
N LYS A 138 3.73 -20.36 9.87
CA LYS A 138 4.49 -21.41 9.18
C LYS A 138 5.22 -20.82 7.97
N ASN A 139 6.48 -21.21 7.76
CA ASN A 139 7.34 -20.67 6.70
C ASN A 139 7.49 -19.13 6.75
N SER A 140 7.33 -18.51 7.92
CA SER A 140 7.45 -17.06 8.08
C SER A 140 8.90 -16.62 8.29
N LEU A 141 9.23 -15.41 7.84
CA LEU A 141 10.55 -14.81 8.02
C LEU A 141 10.36 -13.44 8.66
N ALA A 142 10.96 -13.19 9.82
CA ALA A 142 10.87 -11.92 10.53
C ALA A 142 12.26 -11.40 10.87
N PHE A 143 12.61 -10.21 10.38
CA PHE A 143 13.87 -9.52 10.67
C PHE A 143 13.59 -8.10 11.15
N SER A 144 13.21 -7.93 12.41
CA SER A 144 12.74 -6.64 12.92
C SER A 144 13.35 -6.21 14.25
N GLU A 145 13.04 -5.00 14.68
CA GLU A 145 13.12 -4.60 16.09
C GLU A 145 11.69 -4.39 16.62
N GLY A 146 11.21 -5.29 17.47
CA GLY A 146 9.86 -5.21 18.07
C GLY A 146 8.69 -5.57 17.15
N GLY A 147 8.95 -6.17 15.99
CA GLY A 147 7.94 -6.57 14.99
C GLY A 147 7.72 -8.08 14.90
N GLY A 148 7.02 -8.53 13.86
CA GLY A 148 6.82 -9.96 13.66
C GLY A 148 6.12 -10.39 12.38
N SER A 149 6.35 -11.64 12.00
CA SER A 149 5.70 -12.32 10.88
C SER A 149 4.73 -13.35 11.44
N ILE A 150 3.44 -12.97 11.47
CA ILE A 150 2.37 -13.72 12.15
C ILE A 150 1.60 -14.60 11.17
N GLY A 151 1.38 -14.12 9.94
CA GLY A 151 0.70 -14.91 8.91
C GLY A 151 1.59 -16.03 8.36
N ASP A 152 1.00 -17.15 7.92
CA ASP A 152 1.76 -18.17 7.20
C ASP A 152 2.40 -17.60 5.92
N PHE A 153 3.61 -18.03 5.59
CA PHE A 153 4.40 -17.58 4.45
C PHE A 153 4.63 -16.05 4.42
N SER A 154 4.56 -15.39 5.56
CA SER A 154 4.71 -13.94 5.65
C SER A 154 6.16 -13.49 5.85
N PHE A 155 6.45 -12.25 5.47
CA PHE A 155 7.76 -11.62 5.62
C PHE A 155 7.64 -10.25 6.30
N SER A 156 8.42 -10.00 7.35
CA SER A 156 8.50 -8.69 8.02
C SER A 156 9.94 -8.21 8.16
N LEU A 157 10.16 -6.91 7.96
CA LEU A 157 11.47 -6.25 8.07
C LEU A 157 11.31 -4.80 8.54
N GLY A 158 12.09 -4.40 9.54
CA GLY A 158 12.17 -3.00 9.99
C GLY A 158 11.88 -2.80 11.48
N TYR A 159 11.30 -1.66 11.86
CA TYR A 159 11.02 -1.32 13.26
C TYR A 159 9.53 -1.46 13.53
N VAL A 160 9.14 -2.31 14.47
CA VAL A 160 7.74 -2.54 14.89
C VAL A 160 6.83 -2.84 13.68
N SER A 161 7.36 -3.54 12.67
CA SER A 161 6.65 -3.94 11.46
C SER A 161 6.01 -5.31 11.62
N ALA A 162 4.74 -5.48 11.24
CA ALA A 162 3.99 -6.72 11.40
C ALA A 162 3.39 -7.24 10.08
N ALA A 163 3.77 -8.45 9.66
CA ALA A 163 3.14 -9.14 8.54
C ALA A 163 2.10 -10.14 9.07
N MET A 164 0.82 -9.74 9.08
CA MET A 164 -0.25 -10.47 9.78
C MET A 164 -1.12 -11.31 8.84
N GLY A 165 -1.25 -10.91 7.57
CA GLY A 165 -1.96 -11.70 6.57
C GLY A 165 -1.14 -12.90 6.09
N LYS A 166 -1.81 -13.98 5.70
CA LYS A 166 -1.16 -15.10 5.00
C LYS A 166 -0.58 -14.61 3.66
N TYR A 167 0.65 -15.01 3.35
CA TYR A 167 1.45 -14.51 2.22
C TYR A 167 1.74 -13.00 2.23
N SER A 168 1.55 -12.32 3.37
CA SER A 168 1.77 -10.87 3.43
C SER A 168 3.24 -10.48 3.61
N VAL A 169 3.56 -9.25 3.20
CA VAL A 169 4.89 -8.65 3.30
C VAL A 169 4.77 -7.28 3.95
N ALA A 170 5.51 -7.04 5.04
CA ALA A 170 5.54 -5.76 5.76
C ALA A 170 6.97 -5.24 5.91
N ILE A 171 7.31 -4.12 5.26
CA ILE A 171 8.68 -3.57 5.26
C ILE A 171 8.69 -2.08 5.64
N GLY A 172 9.20 -1.74 6.83
CA GLY A 172 9.36 -0.33 7.20
C GLY A 172 9.26 -0.03 8.69
N ASP A 173 8.77 1.16 9.01
CA ASP A 173 8.67 1.69 10.38
C ASP A 173 7.18 1.74 10.80
N MET A 174 6.79 0.90 11.77
CA MET A 174 5.43 0.78 12.28
C MET A 174 4.39 0.46 11.18
N VAL A 175 4.73 -0.43 10.25
CA VAL A 175 3.80 -0.87 9.21
C VAL A 175 3.15 -2.21 9.55
N SER A 176 1.87 -2.38 9.21
CA SER A 176 1.15 -3.63 9.38
C SER A 176 0.47 -4.07 8.08
N ALA A 177 0.89 -5.24 7.57
CA ALA A 177 0.29 -5.90 6.42
C ALA A 177 -0.78 -6.91 6.90
N LEU A 178 -2.00 -6.42 7.13
CA LEU A 178 -3.09 -7.23 7.67
C LEU A 178 -3.73 -8.15 6.64
N SER A 179 -3.80 -7.74 5.38
CA SER A 179 -4.62 -8.44 4.39
C SER A 179 -3.88 -9.61 3.72
N TYR A 180 -4.62 -10.65 3.35
CA TYR A 180 -4.17 -11.81 2.58
C TYR A 180 -3.41 -11.37 1.33
N SER A 181 -2.20 -11.89 1.15
CA SER A 181 -1.28 -11.58 0.05
C SER A 181 -0.92 -10.09 -0.10
N SER A 182 -1.09 -9.27 0.93
CA SER A 182 -0.79 -7.83 0.84
C SER A 182 0.71 -7.54 0.94
N PHE A 183 1.17 -6.54 0.20
CA PHE A 183 2.51 -5.96 0.31
C PHE A 183 2.40 -4.53 0.85
N VAL A 184 2.98 -4.29 2.01
CA VAL A 184 2.97 -2.98 2.69
C VAL A 184 4.39 -2.53 2.95
N PHE A 185 4.67 -1.28 2.61
CA PHE A 185 5.97 -0.66 2.89
C PHE A 185 5.84 0.81 3.27
N GLY A 186 6.90 1.38 3.84
CA GLY A 186 6.95 2.79 4.25
C GLY A 186 6.80 2.96 5.76
N ARG A 187 5.89 3.83 6.19
CA ARG A 187 5.72 4.18 7.61
C ARG A 187 4.27 4.34 8.03
N ASN A 188 3.90 3.77 9.18
CA ASN A 188 2.62 3.97 9.87
C ASN A 188 1.40 4.00 8.93
N ASN A 189 1.12 2.88 8.27
CA ASN A 189 0.01 2.76 7.32
C ASN A 189 -1.35 2.59 8.03
N ILE A 190 -2.41 2.88 7.30
CA ILE A 190 -3.77 2.45 7.69
C ILE A 190 -3.85 0.94 7.50
N VAL A 191 -4.29 0.25 8.54
CA VAL A 191 -4.37 -1.20 8.60
C VAL A 191 -5.78 -1.65 8.30
N SER A 192 -5.97 -2.50 7.29
CA SER A 192 -7.29 -3.04 6.93
C SER A 192 -7.18 -4.36 6.16
N GLY A 193 -8.31 -5.06 6.10
CA GLY A 193 -8.50 -6.30 5.33
C GLY A 193 -8.52 -7.58 6.16
N ASN A 194 -8.85 -8.68 5.49
CA ASN A 194 -8.93 -10.03 6.03
C ASN A 194 -7.58 -10.75 5.89
N GLN A 195 -7.14 -11.44 6.96
CA GLN A 195 -5.84 -12.12 7.02
C GLN A 195 -5.73 -13.37 6.14
N ASN A 196 -6.85 -14.03 5.85
CA ASN A 196 -6.87 -15.41 5.35
C ASN A 196 -7.54 -15.57 3.98
N GLU A 197 -8.34 -14.61 3.55
CA GLU A 197 -9.17 -14.72 2.35
C GLU A 197 -8.92 -13.60 1.33
N TRP A 198 -9.09 -13.93 0.06
CA TRP A 198 -9.06 -12.95 -1.03
C TRP A 198 -10.39 -12.19 -1.08
N ILE A 199 -10.39 -10.97 -0.57
CA ILE A 199 -11.55 -10.05 -0.65
C ILE A 199 -11.23 -8.90 -1.59
N ASP A 200 -12.02 -8.74 -2.66
CA ASP A 200 -11.78 -7.79 -3.73
C ASP A 200 -11.61 -6.32 -3.28
N THR A 201 -12.26 -5.93 -2.19
CA THR A 201 -12.18 -4.58 -1.61
C THR A 201 -11.02 -4.40 -0.62
N ASP A 202 -10.24 -5.43 -0.35
CA ASP A 202 -9.12 -5.35 0.58
C ASP A 202 -7.83 -4.84 -0.11
N PRO A 203 -6.91 -4.23 0.66
CA PRO A 203 -5.61 -3.85 0.14
C PRO A 203 -4.79 -5.03 -0.39
N LEU A 204 -4.12 -4.82 -1.52
CA LEU A 204 -3.11 -5.70 -2.09
C LEU A 204 -1.72 -5.04 -2.01
N PHE A 205 -1.64 -3.73 -2.24
CA PHE A 205 -0.38 -2.97 -2.18
C PHE A 205 -0.58 -1.63 -1.48
N VAL A 206 0.24 -1.32 -0.49
CA VAL A 206 0.12 -0.09 0.31
C VAL A 206 1.48 0.56 0.52
N LEU A 207 1.55 1.87 0.28
CA LEU A 207 2.65 2.72 0.72
C LEU A 207 2.18 3.58 1.90
N GLY A 208 2.64 3.24 3.10
CA GLY A 208 2.40 4.01 4.31
C GLY A 208 3.25 5.28 4.34
N ASN A 209 2.65 6.41 4.69
CA ASN A 209 3.34 7.69 4.93
C ASN A 209 2.82 8.40 6.18
N GLY A 210 2.27 7.65 7.13
CA GLY A 210 1.79 8.20 8.39
C GLY A 210 2.92 8.69 9.29
N ILE A 211 2.56 9.57 10.21
CA ILE A 211 3.45 10.04 11.28
C ILE A 211 3.30 9.13 12.50
N PRO A 212 4.39 8.64 13.12
CA PRO A 212 4.30 7.83 14.34
C PRO A 212 3.54 8.57 15.43
N TYR A 213 2.71 7.83 16.18
CA TYR A 213 1.96 8.35 17.32
C TYR A 213 1.04 9.55 17.03
N GLY A 214 0.76 9.84 15.76
CA GLY A 214 -0.06 10.98 15.35
C GLY A 214 -1.26 10.56 14.51
N SER A 215 -1.02 10.04 13.30
CA SER A 215 -2.09 9.66 12.37
C SER A 215 -1.57 8.68 11.31
N PRO A 216 -2.10 7.45 11.25
CA PRO A 216 -1.78 6.52 10.18
C PRO A 216 -2.29 7.06 8.83
N SER A 217 -1.52 6.83 7.77
CA SER A 217 -1.87 7.31 6.43
C SER A 217 -1.26 6.42 5.35
N ASN A 218 -1.98 6.29 4.23
CA ASN A 218 -1.51 5.66 3.02
C ASN A 218 -1.32 6.72 1.94
N ALA A 219 -0.10 6.85 1.42
CA ALA A 219 0.17 7.66 0.23
C ALA A 219 -0.44 7.00 -1.02
N LEU A 220 -0.37 5.67 -1.08
CA LEU A 220 -0.90 4.85 -2.15
C LEU A 220 -1.59 3.61 -1.57
N THR A 221 -2.76 3.26 -2.09
CA THR A 221 -3.44 1.99 -1.82
C THR A 221 -3.93 1.40 -3.13
N VAL A 222 -3.59 0.14 -3.40
CA VAL A 222 -4.16 -0.65 -4.50
C VAL A 222 -4.96 -1.79 -3.88
N LEU A 223 -6.24 -1.88 -4.22
CA LEU A 223 -7.12 -2.96 -3.77
C LEU A 223 -7.01 -4.18 -4.70
N LYS A 224 -7.44 -5.33 -4.21
CA LYS A 224 -7.41 -6.60 -4.96
C LYS A 224 -8.26 -6.57 -6.25
N ASN A 225 -9.31 -5.75 -6.31
CA ASN A 225 -10.12 -5.49 -7.51
C ASN A 225 -9.45 -4.54 -8.54
N GLY A 226 -8.23 -4.09 -8.28
CA GLY A 226 -7.46 -3.20 -9.14
C GLY A 226 -7.82 -1.73 -9.05
N ASN A 227 -8.60 -1.30 -8.04
CA ASN A 227 -8.80 0.10 -7.75
C ASN A 227 -7.57 0.69 -7.05
N MET A 228 -7.10 1.85 -7.52
CA MET A 228 -5.95 2.56 -6.98
C MET A 228 -6.39 3.89 -6.35
N GLY A 229 -5.90 4.16 -5.14
CA GLY A 229 -6.09 5.39 -4.39
C GLY A 229 -4.76 6.08 -4.13
N ILE A 230 -4.63 7.35 -4.53
CA ILE A 230 -3.51 8.23 -4.14
C ILE A 230 -4.03 9.16 -3.05
N GLY A 231 -3.54 8.99 -1.82
CA GLY A 231 -4.11 9.65 -0.63
C GLY A 231 -5.52 9.18 -0.27
N VAL A 232 -5.95 8.01 -0.78
CA VAL A 232 -7.26 7.40 -0.53
C VAL A 232 -7.06 5.94 -0.12
N SER A 233 -7.53 5.55 1.07
CA SER A 233 -7.34 4.19 1.61
C SER A 233 -8.35 3.16 1.09
N SER A 234 -9.51 3.60 0.59
CA SER A 234 -10.59 2.73 0.11
C SER A 234 -11.13 3.24 -1.23
N PRO A 235 -10.32 3.21 -2.30
CA PRO A 235 -10.72 3.76 -3.60
C PRO A 235 -11.90 3.00 -4.21
N THR A 236 -12.93 3.73 -4.64
CA THR A 236 -14.10 3.16 -5.35
C THR A 236 -13.95 3.18 -6.87
N GLN A 237 -12.92 3.86 -7.36
CA GLN A 237 -12.60 4.01 -8.78
C GLN A 237 -11.26 3.37 -9.13
N LYS A 238 -11.05 3.10 -10.43
CA LYS A 238 -9.77 2.53 -10.92
C LYS A 238 -8.58 3.41 -10.57
N LEU A 239 -8.75 4.73 -10.63
CA LEU A 239 -7.81 5.71 -10.08
C LEU A 239 -8.62 6.78 -9.34
N GLN A 240 -8.38 6.93 -8.05
CA GLN A 240 -8.98 7.96 -7.21
C GLN A 240 -7.86 8.75 -6.53
N VAL A 241 -7.84 10.06 -6.74
CA VAL A 241 -6.81 10.95 -6.17
C VAL A 241 -7.47 11.89 -5.17
N SER A 242 -6.95 11.93 -3.94
CA SER A 242 -7.30 12.96 -2.96
C SER A 242 -6.35 14.15 -3.13
N GLY A 243 -6.84 15.23 -3.73
CA GLY A 243 -6.05 16.41 -4.05
C GLY A 243 -5.90 16.65 -5.55
N ASN A 244 -4.91 17.47 -5.92
CA ASN A 244 -4.69 17.88 -7.30
C ASN A 244 -3.83 16.88 -8.07
N ALA A 245 -4.11 16.70 -9.36
CA ALA A 245 -3.29 15.95 -10.28
C ALA A 245 -2.87 16.83 -11.46
N THR A 246 -1.62 16.72 -11.91
CA THR A 246 -1.13 17.33 -13.14
C THR A 246 -0.80 16.24 -14.13
N VAL A 247 -1.39 16.30 -15.33
CA VAL A 247 -1.08 15.37 -16.43
C VAL A 247 -0.45 16.19 -17.55
N THR A 248 0.83 15.94 -17.83
CA THR A 248 1.57 16.66 -18.88
C THR A 248 1.32 16.11 -20.28
N GLY A 249 0.59 15.00 -20.39
CA GLY A 249 0.15 14.39 -21.65
C GLY A 249 -1.35 14.50 -21.88
N THR A 250 -1.82 13.92 -22.98
CA THR A 250 -3.25 13.86 -23.30
C THR A 250 -4.00 12.90 -22.37
N VAL A 251 -5.12 13.35 -21.82
CA VAL A 251 -6.10 12.48 -21.15
C VAL A 251 -7.23 12.17 -22.12
N THR A 252 -7.41 10.90 -22.46
CA THR A 252 -8.51 10.43 -23.33
C THR A 252 -9.53 9.67 -22.47
N ALA A 253 -10.79 10.09 -22.51
CA ALA A 253 -11.89 9.39 -21.86
C ALA A 253 -13.10 9.36 -22.80
N THR A 254 -13.95 8.33 -22.66
CA THR A 254 -15.24 8.28 -23.35
C THR A 254 -16.18 9.38 -22.87
N GLU A 255 -16.05 9.75 -21.59
CA GLU A 255 -16.83 10.78 -20.93
C GLU A 255 -16.02 11.37 -19.77
N PHE A 256 -16.15 12.68 -19.56
CA PHE A 256 -15.66 13.37 -18.37
C PHE A 256 -16.87 13.81 -17.55
N ILE A 257 -17.04 13.23 -16.36
CA ILE A 257 -18.13 13.55 -15.43
C ILE A 257 -17.52 14.31 -14.25
N GLY A 258 -17.91 15.57 -14.05
CA GLY A 258 -17.46 16.39 -12.93
C GLY A 258 -18.53 17.39 -12.51
N ASP A 259 -18.66 17.62 -11.21
CA ASP A 259 -19.35 18.79 -10.69
C ASP A 259 -18.43 20.00 -10.95
N VAL A 260 -18.74 20.77 -11.99
CA VAL A 260 -17.91 21.90 -12.47
C VAL A 260 -18.10 23.10 -11.55
N SER A 261 -17.89 22.93 -10.25
CA SER A 261 -17.98 24.02 -9.27
C SER A 261 -16.70 24.86 -9.18
N GLY A 262 -15.61 24.42 -9.82
CA GLY A 262 -14.38 25.19 -10.00
C GLY A 262 -14.08 25.38 -11.49
N ASP A 263 -13.70 26.60 -11.87
CA ASP A 263 -13.32 26.95 -13.24
C ASP A 263 -12.37 25.90 -13.85
N ILE A 264 -12.66 25.45 -15.07
CA ILE A 264 -11.65 24.88 -15.96
C ILE A 264 -10.70 26.04 -16.32
N SER A 265 -9.80 26.39 -15.41
CA SER A 265 -8.93 27.58 -15.47
C SER A 265 -7.57 27.31 -16.11
N GLY A 266 -7.37 26.14 -16.70
CA GLY A 266 -6.25 25.91 -17.61
C GLY A 266 -6.47 26.69 -18.88
N THR A 267 -5.45 27.39 -19.38
CA THR A 267 -5.47 27.91 -20.74
C THR A 267 -5.70 26.72 -21.67
N VAL A 268 -6.92 26.59 -22.21
CA VAL A 268 -7.24 25.55 -23.18
C VAL A 268 -6.63 26.00 -24.51
N ASN A 269 -5.29 25.96 -24.58
CA ASN A 269 -4.51 26.50 -25.70
C ASN A 269 -4.78 25.75 -27.01
N GLU A 270 -5.42 24.59 -26.95
CA GLU A 270 -5.83 23.79 -28.10
C GLU A 270 -7.13 23.05 -27.79
N LEU A 271 -8.24 23.77 -27.51
CA LEU A 271 -9.56 23.18 -27.79
C LEU A 271 -9.70 23.12 -29.32
N THR A 272 -9.00 22.20 -29.96
CA THR A 272 -9.15 21.93 -31.39
C THR A 272 -10.56 21.40 -31.60
N MET A 273 -11.52 22.30 -31.87
CA MET A 273 -12.94 22.00 -32.06
C MET A 273 -13.47 20.95 -31.07
N GLY A 274 -13.34 21.21 -29.77
CA GLY A 274 -13.91 20.34 -28.75
C GLY A 274 -15.43 20.35 -28.83
N LYS A 275 -16.03 19.21 -29.16
CA LYS A 275 -17.48 18.98 -29.10
C LYS A 275 -18.00 19.16 -27.67
N VAL A 276 -18.40 20.37 -27.31
CA VAL A 276 -19.20 20.58 -26.10
C VAL A 276 -20.65 20.20 -26.45
N ASN A 277 -21.06 18.98 -26.09
CA ASN A 277 -22.45 18.54 -26.23
C ASN A 277 -23.29 19.18 -25.12
N LEU A 278 -24.07 20.19 -25.46
CA LEU A 278 -25.02 20.79 -24.53
C LEU A 278 -26.32 19.97 -24.56
N THR A 279 -26.56 19.16 -23.54
CA THR A 279 -27.74 18.26 -23.44
C THR A 279 -28.86 18.82 -22.57
N THR A 280 -28.52 19.74 -21.65
CA THR A 280 -29.44 20.42 -20.71
C THR A 280 -29.37 21.93 -20.89
N THR A 281 -30.48 22.63 -20.60
CA THR A 281 -30.56 24.08 -20.70
C THR A 281 -29.52 24.78 -19.81
N GLY A 282 -28.73 25.71 -20.34
CA GLY A 282 -27.64 26.35 -19.59
C GLY A 282 -26.88 27.45 -20.36
N ILE A 283 -26.18 28.32 -19.63
CA ILE A 283 -25.44 29.46 -20.20
C ILE A 283 -24.13 28.97 -20.87
N ILE A 284 -23.94 29.35 -22.13
CA ILE A 284 -22.75 29.10 -22.97
C ILE A 284 -21.69 30.19 -22.74
N ALA A 285 -22.12 31.46 -22.70
CA ALA A 285 -21.23 32.61 -22.52
C ALA A 285 -22.01 33.78 -21.92
N SER A 286 -21.32 34.69 -21.23
CA SER A 286 -21.92 35.92 -20.71
C SER A 286 -20.98 37.11 -20.86
N THR A 287 -21.54 38.31 -20.93
CA THR A 287 -20.80 39.58 -20.89
C THR A 287 -21.01 40.27 -19.55
N ASN A 288 -20.08 41.15 -19.18
CA ASN A 288 -20.23 42.03 -18.01
C ASN A 288 -21.45 42.96 -18.12
N GLY A 289 -22.00 43.17 -19.32
CA GLY A 289 -23.20 43.97 -19.57
C GLY A 289 -24.52 43.24 -19.32
N GLY A 290 -24.51 42.02 -18.76
CA GLY A 290 -25.72 41.25 -18.44
C GLY A 290 -26.32 40.48 -19.62
N PHE A 291 -25.62 40.40 -20.75
CA PHE A 291 -26.02 39.54 -21.87
C PHE A 291 -25.52 38.12 -21.68
N THR A 292 -26.38 37.13 -21.89
CA THR A 292 -26.02 35.72 -21.87
C THR A 292 -26.41 35.03 -23.17
N LEU A 293 -25.53 34.15 -23.65
CA LEU A 293 -25.81 33.18 -24.69
C LEU A 293 -26.16 31.88 -23.96
N GLN A 294 -27.37 31.35 -24.15
CA GLN A 294 -27.89 30.21 -23.40
C GLN A 294 -28.39 29.14 -24.35
N TRP A 295 -27.96 27.89 -24.17
CA TRP A 295 -28.60 26.76 -24.83
C TRP A 295 -29.90 26.42 -24.12
N ASP A 296 -30.99 26.25 -24.88
CA ASP A 296 -32.24 25.67 -24.41
C ASP A 296 -32.39 24.26 -24.98
N SER A 297 -32.30 23.29 -24.08
CA SER A 297 -32.39 21.87 -24.43
C SER A 297 -33.79 21.41 -24.84
N SER A 298 -34.84 22.14 -24.46
CA SER A 298 -36.23 21.80 -24.77
C SER A 298 -36.60 22.20 -26.20
N THR A 299 -36.23 23.42 -26.59
CA THR A 299 -36.47 24.00 -27.92
C THR A 299 -35.33 23.72 -28.91
N LYS A 300 -34.18 23.25 -28.42
CA LYS A 300 -32.94 23.07 -29.20
C LYS A 300 -32.42 24.38 -29.82
N THR A 301 -32.65 25.50 -29.13
CA THR A 301 -32.23 26.83 -29.59
C THR A 301 -31.08 27.38 -28.75
N ILE A 302 -30.34 28.32 -29.33
CA ILE A 302 -29.44 29.21 -28.58
C ILE A 302 -30.20 30.51 -28.37
N ASN A 303 -30.50 30.82 -27.13
CA ASN A 303 -31.21 32.02 -26.70
C ASN A 303 -30.19 33.10 -26.30
N LEU A 304 -30.46 34.32 -26.73
CA LEU A 304 -29.71 35.50 -26.32
C LEU A 304 -30.56 36.25 -25.30
N ASN A 305 -30.17 36.20 -24.03
CA ASN A 305 -30.93 36.82 -22.96
C ASN A 305 -30.25 38.11 -22.51
N ASN A 306 -31.03 39.18 -22.36
CA ASN A 306 -30.59 40.44 -21.78
C ASN A 306 -31.14 40.56 -20.37
N THR A 307 -30.30 40.37 -19.37
CA THR A 307 -30.70 40.49 -17.95
C THR A 307 -30.56 41.91 -17.39
N SER A 308 -30.01 42.85 -18.18
CA SER A 308 -29.71 44.23 -17.75
C SER A 308 -30.82 45.25 -17.99
N GLY A 309 -31.93 44.87 -18.63
CA GLY A 309 -33.16 45.66 -18.74
C GLY A 309 -33.09 46.98 -19.53
N GLY A 310 -31.93 47.38 -20.06
CA GLY A 310 -31.77 48.66 -20.77
C GLY A 310 -30.67 48.76 -21.82
N SER A 311 -29.81 47.75 -21.97
CA SER A 311 -28.69 47.78 -22.93
C SER A 311 -29.07 47.13 -24.26
N TYR A 312 -28.66 47.73 -25.39
CA TYR A 312 -28.83 47.15 -26.72
C TYR A 312 -27.72 46.12 -27.00
N CYS A 313 -28.07 44.93 -27.47
CA CYS A 313 -27.11 43.93 -27.93
C CYS A 313 -26.92 44.09 -29.44
N HIS A 314 -25.70 44.37 -29.89
CA HIS A 314 -25.36 44.24 -31.32
C HIS A 314 -24.93 42.81 -31.60
N ILE A 315 -25.67 42.14 -32.49
CA ILE A 315 -25.32 40.81 -32.99
C ILE A 315 -24.80 40.99 -34.42
N TRP A 316 -23.56 40.57 -34.67
CA TRP A 316 -23.08 40.43 -36.04
C TRP A 316 -22.44 39.07 -36.27
N PHE A 317 -22.64 38.56 -37.49
CA PHE A 317 -22.12 37.28 -37.92
C PHE A 317 -20.91 37.53 -38.83
N LYS A 318 -19.74 37.02 -38.43
CA LYS A 318 -18.62 36.86 -39.37
C LYS A 318 -18.62 35.43 -39.86
N GLY A 319 -19.24 35.18 -41.00
CA GLY A 319 -19.06 33.88 -41.62
C GLY A 319 -17.72 33.80 -42.34
N GLN A 320 -17.00 32.70 -42.15
CA GLN A 320 -15.84 32.43 -42.97
C GLN A 320 -16.29 32.10 -44.40
N LYS A 321 -15.63 32.75 -45.37
CA LYS A 321 -15.70 32.59 -46.84
C LYS A 321 -16.97 31.92 -47.38
N GLY A 322 -18.00 32.72 -47.65
CA GLY A 322 -19.25 32.28 -48.29
C GLY A 322 -20.53 32.76 -47.60
N ALA A 323 -20.43 33.34 -46.40
CA ALA A 323 -21.61 33.87 -45.71
C ALA A 323 -21.97 35.27 -46.18
N THR A 324 -23.21 35.41 -46.65
CA THR A 324 -23.84 36.71 -46.91
C THR A 324 -24.21 37.35 -45.58
N ASN A 325 -23.91 38.65 -45.44
CA ASN A 325 -24.22 39.44 -44.25
C ASN A 325 -25.74 39.42 -44.00
N ILE A 326 -26.23 38.78 -42.93
CA ILE A 326 -27.66 38.69 -42.61
C ILE A 326 -28.03 39.76 -41.56
N GLY A 327 -27.85 41.03 -41.93
CA GLY A 327 -28.45 42.19 -41.24
C GLY A 327 -27.93 42.57 -39.85
N GLU A 328 -28.10 43.85 -39.50
CA GLU A 328 -28.07 44.36 -38.14
C GLU A 328 -29.46 44.15 -37.53
N SER A 329 -29.57 43.51 -36.36
CA SER A 329 -30.84 43.40 -35.63
C SER A 329 -30.77 44.16 -34.32
N TYR A 330 -31.67 45.13 -34.15
CA TYR A 330 -31.90 45.83 -32.89
C TYR A 330 -32.78 44.95 -32.01
N VAL A 331 -32.16 44.17 -31.12
CA VAL A 331 -32.90 43.27 -30.22
C VAL A 331 -33.38 44.04 -29.00
N THR A 332 -34.66 44.41 -28.99
CA THR A 332 -35.36 44.93 -27.81
C THR A 332 -36.36 43.89 -27.32
N ASN A 333 -35.98 43.14 -26.27
CA ASN A 333 -36.72 42.09 -25.56
C ASN A 333 -37.10 40.85 -26.40
N ASP A 334 -36.83 39.66 -25.85
CA ASP A 334 -37.17 38.31 -26.34
C ASP A 334 -37.17 38.14 -27.87
N THR A 335 -36.02 38.40 -28.51
CA THR A 335 -35.88 38.17 -29.96
C THR A 335 -35.16 36.85 -30.20
N GLU A 336 -35.90 35.84 -30.68
CA GLU A 336 -35.31 34.63 -31.26
C GLU A 336 -34.60 35.00 -32.57
N VAL A 337 -33.28 34.81 -32.64
CA VAL A 337 -32.52 34.94 -33.89
C VAL A 337 -32.47 33.56 -34.55
N LEU A 338 -33.35 33.35 -35.53
CA LEU A 338 -33.34 32.16 -36.39
C LEU A 338 -32.17 32.23 -37.37
N ILE A 339 -31.19 31.34 -37.22
CA ILE A 339 -30.16 31.10 -38.23
C ILE A 339 -30.82 30.27 -39.35
N ASP A 340 -31.15 30.91 -40.48
CA ASP A 340 -31.92 30.33 -41.59
C ASP A 340 -31.17 29.23 -42.38
N LYS A 341 -31.96 28.45 -43.11
CA LYS A 341 -31.89 27.02 -43.51
C LYS A 341 -30.80 26.58 -44.49
N ASN A 342 -29.73 27.34 -44.70
CA ASN A 342 -28.60 26.90 -45.54
C ASN A 342 -27.40 26.48 -44.69
N ILE A 343 -27.65 25.60 -43.71
CA ILE A 343 -26.59 24.99 -42.91
C ILE A 343 -26.01 23.84 -43.74
N GLU A 344 -24.75 23.92 -44.15
CA GLU A 344 -24.02 22.73 -44.61
C GLU A 344 -23.38 22.05 -43.39
N ASP A 345 -23.43 20.72 -43.33
CA ASP A 345 -22.87 19.96 -42.21
C ASP A 345 -21.37 20.25 -42.07
N GLY A 346 -20.95 20.82 -40.94
CA GLY A 346 -19.53 21.09 -40.64
C GLY A 346 -19.10 22.55 -40.69
N TYR A 347 -19.94 23.51 -41.09
CA TYR A 347 -19.58 24.93 -41.05
C TYR A 347 -19.95 25.57 -39.70
N GLY A 348 -18.99 26.30 -39.10
CA GLY A 348 -19.18 27.06 -37.87
C GLY A 348 -19.55 28.52 -38.14
N TYR A 349 -20.36 29.12 -37.27
CA TYR A 349 -20.72 30.53 -37.29
C TYR A 349 -20.04 31.25 -36.12
N GLU A 350 -19.35 32.36 -36.36
CA GLU A 350 -18.88 33.24 -35.29
C GLU A 350 -19.96 34.28 -34.97
N ILE A 351 -20.58 34.14 -33.80
CA ILE A 351 -21.59 35.04 -33.24
C ILE A 351 -20.88 36.05 -32.36
N HIS A 352 -20.86 37.31 -32.78
CA HIS A 352 -20.38 38.39 -31.92
C HIS A 352 -21.59 39.03 -31.24
N PHE A 353 -21.51 39.24 -29.92
CA PHE A 353 -22.54 39.94 -29.15
C PHE A 353 -21.92 40.84 -28.07
N GLY A 354 -22.47 42.03 -27.90
CA GLY A 354 -21.92 43.05 -27.01
C GLY A 354 -22.72 44.35 -27.02
N ASP A 355 -22.28 45.32 -26.23
CA ASP A 355 -22.93 46.63 -26.13
C ASP A 355 -22.86 47.40 -27.48
N ALA A 356 -23.99 47.95 -27.90
CA ALA A 356 -24.19 48.75 -29.11
C ALA A 356 -23.29 49.99 -29.23
N GLN A 357 -22.75 50.50 -28.12
CA GLN A 357 -22.14 51.84 -28.07
C GLN A 357 -20.62 51.91 -28.38
N GLY A 358 -20.02 50.88 -28.97
CA GLY A 358 -18.59 50.96 -29.29
C GLY A 358 -17.65 50.74 -28.09
N GLY A 359 -18.20 50.35 -26.93
CA GLY A 359 -17.44 50.05 -25.72
C GLY A 359 -16.85 48.64 -25.72
N ASN A 360 -15.74 48.46 -24.98
CA ASN A 360 -14.87 47.27 -24.89
C ASN A 360 -15.54 45.94 -24.42
N SER A 361 -16.86 45.79 -24.50
CA SER A 361 -17.61 44.63 -23.99
C SER A 361 -18.15 43.81 -25.15
N TYR A 362 -17.26 43.17 -25.92
CA TYR A 362 -17.60 42.24 -26.99
C TYR A 362 -17.30 40.82 -26.53
N CYS A 363 -18.22 39.90 -26.79
CA CYS A 363 -17.99 38.47 -26.66
C CYS A 363 -18.25 37.85 -28.03
N SER A 364 -17.30 37.09 -28.53
CA SER A 364 -17.44 36.38 -29.80
C SER A 364 -17.47 34.88 -29.52
N VAL A 365 -18.56 34.22 -29.90
CA VAL A 365 -18.75 32.78 -29.72
C VAL A 365 -18.85 32.14 -31.09
N VAL A 366 -17.87 31.31 -31.44
CA VAL A 366 -18.00 30.40 -32.58
C VAL A 366 -18.90 29.26 -32.16
N VAL A 367 -19.92 28.93 -32.96
CA VAL A 367 -20.83 27.80 -32.76
C VAL A 367 -20.85 26.92 -33.99
N GLN A 368 -20.92 25.60 -33.82
CA GLN A 368 -21.04 24.64 -34.92
C GLN A 368 -22.22 23.72 -34.67
N TYR A 369 -23.11 23.56 -35.65
CA TYR A 369 -24.31 22.72 -35.57
C TYR A 369 -24.19 21.54 -36.53
N SER A 370 -24.64 20.35 -36.12
CA SER A 370 -24.70 19.17 -37.00
C SER A 370 -26.14 18.89 -37.38
N LEU A 371 -26.41 18.91 -38.69
CA LEU A 371 -27.70 18.51 -39.27
C LEU A 371 -27.93 17.01 -39.15
N THR A 372 -26.90 16.19 -39.40
CA THR A 372 -26.97 14.73 -39.24
C THR A 372 -27.38 14.32 -37.82
N ASN A 373 -26.98 15.09 -36.81
CA ASN A 373 -27.27 14.78 -35.40
C ASN A 373 -28.33 15.69 -34.76
N ASN A 374 -28.88 16.65 -35.50
CA ASN A 374 -29.82 17.67 -35.03
C ASN A 374 -29.43 18.31 -33.69
N ARG A 375 -28.15 18.69 -33.53
CA ARG A 375 -27.60 19.28 -32.29
C ARG A 375 -26.40 20.19 -32.51
N LEU A 376 -26.12 21.06 -31.54
CA LEU A 376 -24.87 21.80 -31.43
C LEU A 376 -23.70 20.82 -31.17
N ILE A 377 -22.62 20.96 -31.93
CA ILE A 377 -21.44 20.09 -31.89
C ILE A 377 -20.13 20.83 -31.59
N GLY A 378 -20.16 22.12 -31.25
CA GLY A 378 -18.94 22.81 -30.79
C GLY A 378 -19.17 24.29 -30.54
N HIS A 379 -18.48 24.83 -29.54
CA HIS A 379 -18.33 26.27 -29.39
C HIS A 379 -16.95 26.68 -28.86
N TYR A 380 -16.54 27.92 -29.13
CA TYR A 380 -15.39 28.56 -28.48
C TYR A 380 -15.69 30.05 -28.32
N THR A 381 -15.33 30.59 -27.15
CA THR A 381 -15.57 31.99 -26.79
C THR A 381 -14.26 32.77 -26.82
N LYS A 382 -14.25 33.86 -27.58
CA LYS A 382 -13.17 34.84 -27.65
C LYS A 382 -13.67 36.16 -27.08
N PHE A 383 -13.02 36.58 -26.00
CA PHE A 383 -13.24 37.86 -25.33
C PHE A 383 -12.35 38.95 -25.93
#